data_AF-A0A1F3BC74-F1
#
_entry.id   AF-A0A1F3BC74-F1
#
_cell.length_a   1.000
_cell.length_b   1.000
_cell.length_c   1.000
_cell.angle_alpha   90.00
_cell.angle_beta   90.00
_cell.angle_gamma   90.00
#
_symmetry.space_group_name_H-M   'P 1'
#
loop_
_entity.id
_entity.type
_entity.pdbx_description
1 polymer ?
#
loop_
_entity_poly.entity_id
_entity_poly.type
_entity_poly.pdbx_seq_one_letter_code
_entity_poly.pdbx_strand_id
1 'polypeptide(L)'
;MNAKEARVVFEKLRQRHCPTCPIPMNKQKREKKAPAYLTGIVNMLMEANSEGLPCDYDPRRLTTVTLNGAPLRTFARRVDGAFPSTVNPIAVWEIKEYYYTTTFGSRVADGVYETLLDGMEIEELREHEQVDVKHLLVVDAHYTWWDCGRSYLCRIIDMLHMGYVDEVLFGREVIDELPGIVKGWVALAQERGI
;
A
#
# COMPACT_ATOMS: atom_id res chain seq x y z
N MET A 1 13.22 2.58 -7.73
CA MET A 1 14.45 3.18 -7.18
C MET A 1 15.35 2.12 -6.55
N ASN A 2 16.61 2.47 -6.29
CA ASN A 2 17.48 1.75 -5.35
C ASN A 2 17.47 2.42 -3.95
N ALA A 3 18.12 1.79 -2.96
CA ALA A 3 18.16 2.27 -1.58
C ALA A 3 18.67 3.73 -1.44
N LYS A 4 19.68 4.11 -2.23
CA LYS A 4 20.28 5.45 -2.15
C LYS A 4 19.33 6.51 -2.68
N GLU A 5 18.68 6.23 -3.80
CA GLU A 5 17.68 7.10 -4.39
C GLU A 5 16.45 7.25 -3.49
N ALA A 6 15.93 6.13 -2.97
CA ALA A 6 14.80 6.13 -2.05
C ALA A 6 15.08 6.95 -0.79
N ARG A 7 16.30 6.84 -0.23
CA ARG A 7 16.72 7.68 0.90
C ARG A 7 16.69 9.17 0.57
N VAL A 8 17.16 9.57 -0.61
CA VAL A 8 17.16 10.99 -1.01
C VAL A 8 15.73 11.53 -1.12
N VAL A 9 14.83 10.76 -1.75
CA VAL A 9 13.41 11.13 -1.84
C VAL A 9 12.77 11.21 -0.46
N PHE A 10 13.00 10.19 0.37
CA PHE A 10 12.49 10.12 1.73
C PHE A 10 12.90 11.35 2.55
N GLU A 11 14.19 11.71 2.58
CA GLU A 11 14.65 12.87 3.35
C GLU A 11 14.08 14.19 2.82
N LYS A 12 13.95 14.33 1.49
CA LYS A 12 13.34 15.51 0.87
C LYS A 12 11.87 15.67 1.28
N LEU A 13 11.10 14.59 1.22
CA LEU A 13 9.68 14.62 1.60
C LEU A 13 9.53 14.87 3.10
N ARG A 14 10.37 14.25 3.93
CA ARG A 14 10.34 14.45 5.39
C ARG A 14 10.61 15.91 5.77
N GLN A 15 11.58 16.56 5.12
CA GLN A 15 11.86 17.97 5.34
C GLN A 15 10.73 18.88 4.83
N ARG A 16 10.12 18.53 3.69
CA ARG A 16 9.07 19.34 3.07
C ARG A 16 7.76 19.29 3.85
N HIS A 17 7.37 18.10 4.31
CA HIS A 17 6.04 17.86 4.88
C HIS A 17 6.01 17.85 6.41
N CYS A 18 7.16 17.75 7.08
CA CYS A 18 7.25 17.69 8.55
C CYS A 18 6.22 16.72 9.16
N PRO A 19 6.24 15.44 8.71
CA PRO A 19 5.12 14.54 8.92
C PRO A 19 4.90 14.18 10.39
N THR A 20 3.66 13.91 10.75
CA THR A 20 3.29 13.34 12.06
C THR A 20 2.97 11.85 11.97
N CYS A 21 2.84 11.31 10.75
CA CYS A 21 2.61 9.91 10.50
C CYS A 21 3.77 9.02 10.99
N PRO A 22 3.53 7.73 11.28
CA PRO A 22 4.58 6.80 11.63
C PRO A 22 5.63 6.64 10.52
N ILE A 23 6.92 6.62 10.92
CA ILE A 23 8.04 6.28 10.04
C ILE A 23 8.72 5.02 10.59
N PRO A 24 8.32 3.83 10.14
CA PRO A 24 8.87 2.59 10.66
C PRO A 24 10.32 2.37 10.21
N MET A 25 11.06 1.60 11.00
CA MET A 25 12.37 1.11 10.62
C MET A 25 12.24 -0.18 9.81
N ASN A 26 13.15 -0.40 8.87
CA ASN A 26 13.24 -1.66 8.17
C ASN A 26 13.61 -2.81 9.12
N LYS A 27 13.36 -4.05 8.69
CA LYS A 27 13.68 -5.27 9.48
C LYS A 27 15.17 -5.66 9.44
N GLN A 28 16.03 -4.83 8.84
CA GLN A 28 17.46 -5.11 8.69
C GLN A 28 18.25 -4.79 9.97
N LYS A 29 19.46 -5.33 10.08
CA LYS A 29 20.34 -5.15 11.24
C LYS A 29 21.63 -4.42 10.85
N ARG A 30 22.31 -3.86 11.85
CA ARG A 30 23.63 -3.22 11.71
C ARG A 30 23.62 -2.13 10.64
N GLU A 31 24.59 -2.13 9.73
CA GLU A 31 24.79 -1.12 8.68
C GLU A 31 23.62 -1.00 7.69
N LYS A 32 22.79 -2.04 7.58
CA LYS A 32 21.59 -2.03 6.72
C LYS A 32 20.34 -1.51 7.45
N LYS A 33 20.41 -1.31 8.77
CA LYS A 33 19.31 -0.77 9.56
C LYS A 33 19.07 0.68 9.15
N ALA A 34 17.88 0.95 8.63
CA ALA A 34 17.48 2.26 8.15
C ALA A 34 15.95 2.41 8.30
N PRO A 35 15.39 3.62 8.15
CA PRO A 35 13.96 3.76 7.90
C PRO A 35 13.53 2.85 6.73
N ALA A 36 12.31 2.32 6.80
CA ALA A 36 11.67 1.71 5.64
C ALA A 36 11.29 2.86 4.70
N TYR A 37 12.18 3.19 3.76
CA TYR A 37 12.10 4.43 2.98
C TYR A 37 10.82 4.51 2.16
N LEU A 38 10.44 3.44 1.46
CA LEU A 38 9.22 3.38 0.65
C LEU A 38 7.98 3.54 1.52
N THR A 39 7.89 2.80 2.64
CA THR A 39 6.80 2.93 3.60
C THR A 39 6.70 4.35 4.14
N GLY A 40 7.83 4.95 4.52
CA GLY A 40 7.88 6.33 4.96
C GLY A 40 7.41 7.31 3.87
N ILE A 41 7.84 7.13 2.63
CA ILE A 41 7.41 7.95 1.48
C ILE A 41 5.89 7.86 1.30
N VAL A 42 5.33 6.64 1.28
CA VAL A 42 3.88 6.42 1.15
C VAL A 42 3.14 7.09 2.30
N ASN A 43 3.56 6.87 3.55
CA ASN A 43 2.89 7.45 4.72
C ASN A 43 2.89 8.99 4.69
N MET A 44 4.02 9.61 4.33
CA MET A 44 4.14 11.07 4.24
C MET A 44 3.25 11.65 3.14
N LEU A 45 3.19 10.99 1.98
CA LEU A 45 2.37 11.45 0.86
C LEU A 45 0.88 11.24 1.14
N MET A 46 0.52 10.13 1.78
CA MET A 46 -0.84 9.88 2.25
C MET A 46 -1.28 10.95 3.24
N GLU A 47 -0.49 11.23 4.28
CA GLU A 47 -0.79 12.27 5.28
C GLU A 47 -0.91 13.66 4.65
N ALA A 48 0.01 14.01 3.75
CA ALA A 48 0.02 15.32 3.12
C ALA A 48 -1.16 15.57 2.17
N ASN A 49 -1.86 14.51 1.73
CA ASN A 49 -2.94 14.61 0.76
C ASN A 49 -4.29 14.10 1.29
N SER A 50 -4.38 13.65 2.55
CA SER A 50 -5.64 13.15 3.14
C SER A 50 -6.59 14.26 3.60
N GLU A 51 -6.20 15.53 3.48
CA GLU A 51 -6.99 16.69 3.93
C GLU A 51 -7.40 16.61 5.41
N GLY A 52 -6.61 15.93 6.24
CA GLY A 52 -6.87 15.75 7.66
C GLY A 52 -7.81 14.58 7.99
N LEU A 53 -8.32 13.85 7.00
CA LEU A 53 -9.01 12.59 7.23
C LEU A 53 -8.04 11.56 7.83
N PRO A 54 -8.52 10.69 8.74
CA PRO A 54 -7.68 9.72 9.40
C PRO A 54 -7.18 8.65 8.42
N CYS A 55 -6.06 8.03 8.78
CA CYS A 55 -5.49 6.88 8.06
C CYS A 55 -4.93 5.90 9.09
N ASP A 56 -5.13 4.59 8.87
CA ASP A 56 -4.43 3.55 9.61
C ASP A 56 -3.12 3.18 8.88
N TYR A 57 -1.98 3.69 9.35
CA TYR A 57 -0.65 3.46 8.73
C TYR A 57 0.08 2.17 9.17
N ASP A 58 -0.41 1.52 10.21
CA ASP A 58 0.00 0.20 10.70
C ASP A 58 -1.20 -0.34 11.52
N PRO A 59 -2.24 -0.85 10.85
CA PRO A 59 -3.53 -1.07 11.51
C PRO A 59 -3.50 -2.13 12.62
N ARG A 60 -2.55 -3.08 12.54
CA ARG A 60 -2.37 -4.22 13.47
C ARG A 60 -3.63 -5.06 13.73
N ARG A 61 -4.65 -4.90 12.90
CA ARG A 61 -5.94 -5.61 12.93
C ARG A 61 -6.33 -5.99 11.51
N LEU A 62 -7.24 -6.94 11.40
CA LEU A 62 -7.79 -7.34 10.10
C LEU A 62 -8.74 -6.26 9.60
N THR A 63 -8.77 -6.08 8.29
CA THR A 63 -9.76 -5.21 7.65
C THR A 63 -11.13 -5.85 7.78
N THR A 64 -12.11 -5.09 8.23
CA THR A 64 -13.48 -5.58 8.47
C THR A 64 -14.48 -4.66 7.79
N VAL A 65 -15.35 -5.24 6.98
CA VAL A 65 -16.54 -4.57 6.46
C VAL A 65 -17.72 -4.98 7.33
N THR A 66 -18.54 -3.99 7.68
CA THR A 66 -19.71 -4.14 8.53
C THR A 66 -20.96 -3.66 7.80
N LEU A 67 -22.09 -4.27 8.13
CA LEU A 67 -23.41 -3.86 7.66
C LEU A 67 -24.33 -3.73 8.86
N ASN A 68 -24.96 -2.57 9.04
CA ASN A 68 -25.85 -2.27 10.18
C ASN A 68 -25.21 -2.55 11.56
N GLY A 69 -23.91 -2.29 11.69
CA GLY A 69 -23.15 -2.50 12.93
C GLY A 69 -22.75 -3.95 13.21
N ALA A 70 -23.08 -4.90 12.34
CA ALA A 70 -22.63 -6.29 12.43
C ALA A 70 -21.50 -6.58 11.42
N PRO A 71 -20.50 -7.43 11.73
CA PRO A 71 -19.50 -7.85 10.77
C PRO A 71 -20.14 -8.58 9.59
N LEU A 72 -19.85 -8.11 8.37
CA LEU A 72 -20.24 -8.73 7.11
C LEU A 72 -19.10 -9.59 6.56
N ARG A 73 -17.88 -9.02 6.54
CA ARG A 73 -16.67 -9.68 6.07
C ARG A 73 -15.48 -9.21 6.87
N THR A 74 -14.52 -10.10 7.09
CA THR A 74 -13.20 -9.76 7.64
C THR A 74 -12.16 -10.45 6.77
N PHE A 75 -11.19 -9.67 6.29
CA PHE A 75 -10.14 -10.19 5.41
C PHE A 75 -9.25 -11.17 6.16
N ALA A 76 -8.71 -12.13 5.43
CA ALA A 76 -7.90 -13.21 6.01
C ALA A 76 -6.57 -12.69 6.61
N ARG A 77 -6.09 -11.54 6.13
CA ARG A 77 -4.82 -10.96 6.58
C ARG A 77 -4.90 -9.47 6.89
N ARG A 78 -3.83 -9.00 7.52
CA ARG A 78 -3.61 -7.58 7.79
C ARG A 78 -3.02 -6.96 6.54
N VAL A 79 -3.41 -5.71 6.30
CA VAL A 79 -2.84 -4.85 5.28
C VAL A 79 -1.79 -3.93 5.86
N ASP A 80 -0.92 -3.38 5.01
CA ASP A 80 0.09 -2.40 5.45
C ASP A 80 -0.56 -1.05 5.83
N GLY A 81 -1.70 -0.71 5.24
CA GLY A 81 -2.53 0.38 5.74
C GLY A 81 -3.91 0.49 5.10
N ALA A 82 -4.75 1.37 5.68
CA ALA A 82 -6.12 1.59 5.25
C ALA A 82 -6.55 3.06 5.37
N PHE A 83 -7.42 3.48 4.46
CA PHE A 83 -8.02 4.81 4.43
C PHE A 83 -9.54 4.70 4.44
N PRO A 84 -10.26 5.43 5.31
CA PRO A 84 -9.73 6.18 6.44
C PRO A 84 -9.43 5.30 7.67
N SER A 85 -9.94 4.07 7.67
CA SER A 85 -9.87 3.11 8.77
C SER A 85 -9.92 1.69 8.22
N THR A 86 -9.42 0.72 8.99
CA THR A 86 -9.58 -0.71 8.72
C THR A 86 -11.00 -1.24 8.91
N VAL A 87 -11.90 -0.47 9.51
CA VAL A 87 -13.33 -0.79 9.58
C VAL A 87 -14.06 0.06 8.54
N ASN A 88 -14.74 -0.60 7.59
CA ASN A 88 -15.37 0.02 6.43
C ASN A 88 -14.42 0.96 5.64
N PRO A 89 -13.26 0.46 5.18
CA PRO A 89 -12.33 1.27 4.40
C PRO A 89 -12.94 1.76 3.09
N ILE A 90 -12.47 2.91 2.63
CA ILE A 90 -12.54 3.30 1.21
C ILE A 90 -11.42 2.62 0.43
N ALA A 91 -10.23 2.55 1.01
CA ALA A 91 -9.07 1.96 0.37
C ALA A 91 -8.20 1.19 1.37
N VAL A 92 -7.49 0.20 0.86
CA VAL A 92 -6.41 -0.52 1.55
C VAL A 92 -5.17 -0.56 0.65
N TRP A 93 -3.99 -0.65 1.25
CA TRP A 93 -2.75 -0.74 0.49
C TRP A 93 -1.71 -1.69 1.07
N GLU A 94 -0.84 -2.15 0.17
CA GLU A 94 0.30 -3.00 0.42
C GLU A 94 1.60 -2.34 -0.05
N ILE A 95 2.68 -2.52 0.69
CA ILE A 95 3.99 -1.93 0.41
C ILE A 95 5.05 -3.01 0.40
N LYS A 96 5.58 -3.32 -0.78
CA LYS A 96 6.62 -4.32 -0.96
C LYS A 96 7.97 -3.66 -1.24
N GLU A 97 8.75 -3.45 -0.18
CA GLU A 97 10.09 -2.85 -0.19
C GLU A 97 11.21 -3.91 -0.08
N TYR A 98 12.12 -3.97 -1.06
CA TYR A 98 13.22 -4.96 -1.07
C TYR A 98 14.63 -4.39 -1.30
N TYR A 99 14.90 -3.14 -0.93
CA TYR A 99 16.16 -2.44 -1.25
C TYR A 99 17.46 -3.13 -0.83
N TYR A 100 17.41 -3.99 0.19
CA TYR A 100 18.58 -4.67 0.75
C TYR A 100 18.60 -6.18 0.45
N THR A 101 17.65 -6.66 -0.36
CA THR A 101 17.53 -8.05 -0.78
C THR A 101 18.51 -8.33 -1.92
N THR A 102 19.32 -9.38 -1.77
CA THR A 102 20.33 -9.78 -2.77
C THR A 102 19.89 -10.93 -3.66
N THR A 103 18.80 -11.62 -3.29
CA THR A 103 18.26 -12.79 -4.01
C THR A 103 16.76 -12.66 -4.18
N PHE A 104 16.26 -12.99 -5.36
CA PHE A 104 14.83 -13.20 -5.54
C PHE A 104 14.44 -14.55 -4.92
N GLY A 105 13.40 -14.57 -4.11
CA GLY A 105 13.02 -15.77 -3.36
C GLY A 105 11.60 -15.68 -2.82
N SER A 106 11.22 -16.68 -2.00
CA SER A 106 9.84 -16.87 -1.54
C SER A 106 9.19 -15.59 -1.01
N ARG A 107 9.91 -14.78 -0.22
CA ARG A 107 9.36 -13.53 0.34
C ARG A 107 8.84 -12.50 -0.68
N VAL A 108 9.41 -12.49 -1.89
CA VAL A 108 8.93 -11.59 -2.95
C VAL A 108 7.70 -12.18 -3.61
N ALA A 109 7.68 -13.50 -3.81
CA ALA A 109 6.51 -14.22 -4.28
C ALA A 109 5.34 -14.11 -3.30
N ASP A 110 5.60 -14.28 -2.01
CA ASP A 110 4.62 -14.14 -0.92
C ASP A 110 3.91 -12.79 -1.03
N GLY A 111 4.65 -11.69 -1.22
CA GLY A 111 4.06 -10.36 -1.39
C GLY A 111 3.10 -10.25 -2.59
N VAL A 112 3.35 -10.97 -3.68
CA VAL A 112 2.46 -10.99 -4.86
C VAL A 112 1.21 -11.81 -4.57
N TYR A 113 1.35 -13.00 -3.98
CA TYR A 113 0.22 -13.88 -3.71
C TYR A 113 -0.65 -13.38 -2.53
N GLU A 114 -0.06 -12.70 -1.56
CA GLU A 114 -0.77 -11.96 -0.52
C GLU A 114 -1.63 -10.85 -1.14
N THR A 115 -1.10 -10.12 -2.11
CA THR A 115 -1.87 -9.09 -2.83
C THR A 115 -2.99 -9.73 -3.64
N LEU A 116 -2.72 -10.84 -4.32
CA LEU A 116 -3.73 -11.58 -5.08
C LEU A 116 -4.90 -12.02 -4.19
N LEU A 117 -4.60 -12.57 -3.01
CA LEU A 117 -5.61 -13.01 -2.05
C LEU A 117 -6.54 -11.85 -1.64
N ASP A 118 -5.96 -10.72 -1.23
CA ASP A 118 -6.76 -9.56 -0.82
C ASP A 118 -7.63 -9.05 -1.96
N GLY A 119 -7.10 -9.04 -3.18
CA GLY A 119 -7.86 -8.67 -4.37
C GLY A 119 -9.06 -9.57 -4.64
N MET A 120 -8.92 -10.89 -4.42
CA MET A 120 -10.03 -11.83 -4.52
C MET A 120 -11.08 -11.61 -3.42
N GLU A 121 -10.67 -11.32 -2.18
CA GLU A 121 -11.61 -11.01 -1.09
C GLU A 121 -12.38 -9.70 -1.34
N ILE A 122 -11.70 -8.70 -1.93
CA ILE A 122 -12.30 -7.43 -2.32
C ILE A 122 -13.26 -7.63 -3.50
N GLU A 123 -12.90 -8.42 -4.50
CA GLU A 123 -13.80 -8.76 -5.61
C GLU A 123 -15.07 -9.46 -5.10
N GLU A 124 -14.93 -10.45 -4.22
CA GLU A 124 -16.09 -11.17 -3.66
C GLU A 124 -17.05 -10.19 -2.95
N LEU A 125 -16.53 -9.24 -2.18
CA LEU A 125 -17.33 -8.17 -1.58
C LEU A 125 -18.03 -7.28 -2.61
N ARG A 126 -17.33 -6.91 -3.67
CA ARG A 126 -17.87 -6.07 -4.74
C ARG A 126 -19.00 -6.79 -5.48
N GLU A 127 -18.80 -8.06 -5.84
CA GLU A 127 -19.75 -8.85 -6.62
C GLU A 127 -20.99 -9.27 -5.82
N HIS A 128 -20.82 -9.66 -4.56
CA HIS A 128 -21.90 -10.24 -3.76
C HIS A 128 -22.59 -9.25 -2.83
N GLU A 129 -21.86 -8.24 -2.34
CA GLU A 129 -22.35 -7.30 -1.31
C GLU A 129 -22.45 -5.85 -1.80
N GLN A 130 -22.03 -5.58 -3.05
CA GLN A 130 -21.98 -4.23 -3.63
C GLN A 130 -21.14 -3.24 -2.80
N VAL A 131 -20.16 -3.75 -2.06
CA VAL A 131 -19.20 -2.94 -1.29
C VAL A 131 -17.88 -2.91 -2.04
N ASP A 132 -17.54 -1.76 -2.58
CA ASP A 132 -16.27 -1.53 -3.28
C ASP A 132 -15.24 -0.88 -2.34
N VAL A 133 -14.11 -1.58 -2.17
CA VAL A 133 -12.92 -1.13 -1.42
C VAL A 133 -11.77 -1.04 -2.41
N LYS A 134 -11.13 0.12 -2.51
CA LYS A 134 -9.98 0.32 -3.42
C LYS A 134 -8.74 -0.40 -2.93
N HIS A 135 -8.03 -1.04 -3.85
CA HIS A 135 -6.83 -1.80 -3.54
C HIS A 135 -5.61 -1.23 -4.27
N LEU A 136 -4.63 -0.75 -3.49
CA LEU A 136 -3.39 -0.18 -3.99
C LEU A 136 -2.20 -1.07 -3.64
N LEU A 137 -1.39 -1.43 -4.63
CA LEU A 137 -0.09 -2.07 -4.41
C LEU A 137 1.04 -1.08 -4.72
N VAL A 138 1.97 -0.92 -3.78
CA VAL A 138 3.19 -0.13 -3.99
C VAL A 138 4.41 -1.04 -3.91
N VAL A 139 5.24 -1.06 -4.95
CA VAL A 139 6.46 -1.88 -4.96
C VAL A 139 7.69 -1.07 -5.32
N ASP A 140 8.82 -1.38 -4.66
CA ASP A 140 10.11 -0.85 -5.07
C ASP A 140 11.30 -1.75 -4.71
N ALA A 141 12.46 -1.40 -5.27
CA ALA A 141 13.73 -2.12 -5.42
C ALA A 141 13.92 -2.63 -6.85
N HIS A 142 14.44 -1.74 -7.71
CA HIS A 142 14.68 -2.02 -9.14
C HIS A 142 15.35 -3.37 -9.39
N TYR A 143 16.45 -3.66 -8.68
CA TYR A 143 17.15 -4.94 -8.84
C TYR A 143 16.25 -6.15 -8.56
N THR A 144 15.49 -6.12 -7.47
CA THR A 144 14.60 -7.22 -7.11
C THR A 144 13.50 -7.42 -8.15
N TRP A 145 12.83 -6.35 -8.53
CA TRP A 145 11.65 -6.45 -9.37
C TRP A 145 12.00 -6.56 -10.85
N TRP A 146 12.86 -5.68 -11.38
CA TRP A 146 13.11 -5.57 -12.81
C TRP A 146 14.15 -6.59 -13.28
N ASP A 147 15.25 -6.74 -12.53
CA ASP A 147 16.36 -7.58 -12.96
C ASP A 147 16.09 -9.06 -12.64
N CYS A 148 15.43 -9.35 -11.51
CA CYS A 148 15.17 -10.73 -11.07
C CYS A 148 13.70 -11.16 -11.15
N GLY A 149 12.76 -10.21 -11.12
CA GLY A 149 11.35 -10.47 -10.81
C GLY A 149 10.38 -10.51 -11.99
N ARG A 150 10.88 -10.54 -13.24
CA ARG A 150 10.05 -10.33 -14.44
C ARG A 150 8.76 -11.17 -14.48
N SER A 151 8.82 -12.45 -14.11
CA SER A 151 7.62 -13.32 -14.10
C SER A 151 6.55 -12.85 -13.11
N TYR A 152 6.96 -12.29 -11.98
CA TYR A 152 6.07 -11.77 -10.94
C TYR A 152 5.51 -10.40 -11.32
N LEU A 153 6.25 -9.61 -12.09
CA LEU A 153 5.68 -8.40 -12.70
C LEU A 153 4.53 -8.73 -13.62
N CYS A 154 4.67 -9.75 -14.46
CA CYS A 154 3.56 -10.21 -15.30
C CYS A 154 2.34 -10.56 -14.45
N ARG A 155 2.52 -11.23 -13.31
CA ARG A 155 1.42 -11.54 -12.39
C ARG A 155 0.78 -10.29 -11.79
N ILE A 156 1.57 -9.27 -11.43
CA ILE A 156 1.04 -7.99 -10.96
C ILE A 156 0.22 -7.30 -12.04
N ILE A 157 0.70 -7.31 -13.29
CA ILE A 157 -0.05 -6.77 -14.43
C ILE A 157 -1.31 -7.60 -14.70
N ASP A 158 -1.27 -8.92 -14.53
CA ASP A 158 -2.48 -9.76 -14.63
C ASP A 158 -3.51 -9.36 -13.54
N MET A 159 -3.06 -9.11 -12.30
CA MET A 159 -3.95 -8.68 -11.21
C MET A 159 -4.62 -7.32 -11.49
N LEU A 160 -3.91 -6.39 -12.10
CA LEU A 160 -4.50 -5.12 -12.59
C LEU A 160 -5.59 -5.40 -13.62
N HIS A 161 -5.32 -6.22 -14.64
CA HIS A 161 -6.30 -6.53 -15.68
C HIS A 161 -7.51 -7.31 -15.17
N MET A 162 -7.32 -8.17 -14.16
CA MET A 162 -8.40 -8.91 -13.51
C MET A 162 -9.21 -8.03 -12.55
N GLY A 163 -8.76 -6.82 -12.23
CA GLY A 163 -9.45 -5.93 -11.29
C GLY A 163 -9.32 -6.37 -9.82
N TYR A 164 -8.26 -7.13 -9.51
CA TYR A 164 -7.88 -7.53 -8.14
C TYR A 164 -7.05 -6.46 -7.44
N VAL A 165 -6.43 -5.56 -8.21
CA VAL A 165 -5.78 -4.36 -7.71
C VAL A 165 -6.27 -3.22 -8.60
N ASP A 166 -6.68 -2.09 -8.01
CA ASP A 166 -7.11 -0.92 -8.78
C ASP A 166 -5.89 -0.16 -9.32
N GLU A 167 -4.82 -0.05 -8.52
CA GLU A 167 -3.62 0.71 -8.86
C GLU A 167 -2.34 -0.01 -8.41
N VAL A 168 -1.30 0.05 -9.23
CA VAL A 168 0.05 -0.41 -8.85
C VAL A 168 1.05 0.69 -9.13
N LEU A 169 1.80 1.09 -8.10
CA LEU A 169 2.83 2.13 -8.21
C LEU A 169 4.23 1.54 -8.08
N PHE A 170 5.09 1.86 -9.04
CA PHE A 170 6.47 1.39 -9.10
C PHE A 170 7.47 2.49 -8.75
N GLY A 171 8.06 2.40 -7.56
CA GLY A 171 9.14 3.26 -7.11
C GLY A 171 8.88 4.76 -7.21
N ARG A 172 9.37 5.43 -8.26
CA ARG A 172 9.24 6.89 -8.39
C ARG A 172 7.82 7.35 -8.68
N GLU A 173 7.01 6.50 -9.34
CA GLU A 173 5.61 6.80 -9.64
C GLU A 173 4.82 7.15 -8.37
N VAL A 174 5.20 6.60 -7.22
CA VAL A 174 4.62 6.93 -5.92
C VAL A 174 4.63 8.44 -5.63
N ILE A 175 5.65 9.16 -6.08
CA ILE A 175 5.80 10.60 -5.81
C ILE A 175 4.80 11.42 -6.62
N ASP A 176 4.51 10.97 -7.83
CA ASP A 176 3.74 11.71 -8.83
C ASP A 176 2.26 11.31 -8.81
N GLU A 177 1.96 10.01 -8.66
CA GLU A 177 0.61 9.45 -8.79
C GLU A 177 -0.14 9.35 -7.45
N LEU A 178 0.53 8.96 -6.35
CA LEU A 178 -0.13 8.76 -5.06
C LEU A 178 -0.90 10.00 -4.57
N PRO A 179 -0.39 11.24 -4.71
CA PRO A 179 -1.17 12.43 -4.35
C PRO A 179 -2.53 12.53 -5.06
N GLY A 180 -2.61 12.14 -6.34
CA GLY A 180 -3.85 12.15 -7.11
C GLY A 180 -4.82 11.07 -6.63
N ILE A 181 -4.30 9.86 -6.41
CA ILE A 181 -5.07 8.72 -5.90
C ILE A 181 -5.71 9.04 -4.53
N VAL A 182 -4.92 9.58 -3.60
CA VAL A 182 -5.41 9.92 -2.25
C VAL A 182 -6.49 11.00 -2.30
N LYS A 183 -6.36 12.01 -3.17
CA LYS A 183 -7.41 13.01 -3.38
C LYS A 183 -8.70 12.41 -3.92
N GLY A 184 -8.60 11.39 -4.78
CA GLY A 184 -9.76 10.62 -5.22
C GLY A 184 -10.46 9.92 -4.06
N TRP A 185 -9.70 9.36 -3.12
CA TRP A 185 -10.28 8.75 -1.91
C TRP A 185 -10.91 9.77 -0.97
N VAL A 186 -10.32 10.96 -0.83
CA VAL A 186 -10.91 12.07 -0.06
C VAL A 186 -12.25 12.48 -0.65
N ALA A 187 -12.36 12.61 -1.98
CA ALA A 187 -13.62 12.91 -2.64
C ALA A 187 -14.69 11.82 -2.36
N LEU A 188 -14.31 10.53 -2.45
CA LEU A 188 -15.19 9.42 -2.11
C LEU A 188 -15.62 9.43 -0.63
N ALA A 189 -14.75 9.84 0.28
CA ALA A 189 -15.09 9.99 1.71
C ALA A 189 -16.15 11.07 1.92
N GLN A 190 -15.96 12.23 1.28
CA GLN A 190 -16.92 13.33 1.34
C GLN A 190 -18.27 12.95 0.75
N GLU A 191 -18.30 12.22 -0.38
CA GLU A 191 -19.53 11.69 -0.98
C GLU A 191 -20.27 10.71 -0.06
N ARG A 192 -19.51 9.90 0.70
CA ARG A 192 -20.05 8.94 1.69
C ARG A 192 -20.38 9.58 3.04
N GLY A 193 -20.09 10.86 3.23
CA GLY A 193 -20.33 11.60 4.48
C GLY A 193 -19.42 11.15 5.64
N ILE A 194 -18.20 10.71 5.33
CA ILE A 194 -17.16 10.32 6.30
C ILE A 194 -16.29 11.53 6.67
#